data_AF-A0A3S1ICE0-F1
#
_entry.id   AF-A0A3S1ICE0-F1
#
_cell.length_a   1.000
_cell.length_b   1.000
_cell.length_c   1.000
_cell.angle_alpha   90.00
_cell.angle_beta   90.00
_cell.angle_gamma   90.00
#
_symmetry.space_group_name_H-M   'P 1'
#
loop_
_entity.id
_entity.type
_entity.pdbx_description
1 polymer ?
#
loop_
_entity_poly.entity_id
_entity_poly.type
_entity_poly.pdbx_seq_one_letter_code
_entity_poly.pdbx_strand_id
1 'polypeptide(L)' 'MNGQDNICNAWAALKLVRMAIEQTCPAGVLPSEEAVLLLYGPEPVHEGEALAKAIIETVGRLNR' A
#
# COMPACT_ATOMS: atom_id res chain seq x y z
N MET A 1 -23.67 3.96 7.95
CA MET A 1 -22.60 3.58 7.02
C MET A 1 -22.86 2.15 6.59
N ASN A 2 -22.99 1.92 5.30
CA ASN A 2 -23.17 0.56 4.76
C ASN A 2 -21.80 -0.08 4.46
N GLY A 3 -21.77 -1.38 4.14
CA GLY A 3 -20.53 -2.10 3.85
C GLY A 3 -19.74 -1.55 2.65
N GLN A 4 -20.42 -0.95 1.66
CA GLN A 4 -19.79 -0.35 0.48
C GLN A 4 -19.06 0.95 0.82
N ASP A 5 -19.65 1.79 1.68
CA ASP A 5 -19.02 3.03 2.17
C ASP A 5 -17.69 2.72 2.87
N ASN A 6 -17.66 1.63 3.65
CA ASN A 6 -16.46 1.19 4.36
C ASN A 6 -15.34 0.76 3.40
N ILE A 7 -15.68 0.04 2.33
CA ILE A 7 -14.71 -0.40 1.31
C ILE A 7 -14.14 0.81 0.55
N CYS A 8 -15.01 1.75 0.13
CA CYS A 8 -14.57 2.97 -0.55
C CYS A 8 -13.63 3.80 0.34
N ASN A 9 -13.97 3.96 1.63
CA ASN A 9 -13.13 4.69 2.58
C ASN A 9 -11.79 3.99 2.83
N ALA A 10 -11.77 2.65 2.89
CA ALA A 10 -10.54 1.88 3.01
C ALA A 10 -9.61 2.12 1.80
N TRP A 11 -10.15 2.04 0.58
CA TRP A 11 -9.38 2.34 -0.62
C TRP A 11 -8.87 3.78 -0.66
N ALA A 12 -9.71 4.75 -0.31
CA ALA A 12 -9.30 6.15 -0.28
C ALA A 12 -8.14 6.37 0.71
N ALA A 13 -8.22 5.78 1.91
CA ALA A 13 -7.15 5.86 2.90
C ALA A 13 -5.85 5.19 2.42
N LEU A 14 -5.92 3.99 1.83
CA LEU A 14 -4.75 3.28 1.33
C LEU A 14 -4.06 4.03 0.17
N LYS A 15 -4.83 4.68 -0.71
CA LYS A 15 -4.27 5.51 -1.79
C LYS A 15 -3.48 6.70 -1.27
N LEU A 16 -3.89 7.31 -0.15
CA LEU A 16 -3.11 8.37 0.49
C LEU A 16 -1.76 7.86 0.99
N VAL A 17 -1.74 6.65 1.56
CA VAL A 17 -0.50 6.00 2.03
C VAL A 17 0.39 5.62 0.85
N ARG A 18 -0.15 5.03 -0.21
CA ARG A 18 0.57 4.75 -1.46
C ARG A 18 1.23 6.00 -2.01
N MET A 19 0.47 7.08 -2.16
CA MET A 19 0.98 8.36 -2.65
C MET A 19 2.16 8.84 -1.78
N ALA A 20 2.04 8.77 -0.46
CA ALA A 20 3.12 9.17 0.45
C ALA A 20 4.37 8.32 0.25
N ILE A 21 4.25 7.00 0.13
CA ILE A 21 5.37 6.08 -0.13
C ILE A 21 6.02 6.39 -1.48
N GLU A 22 5.22 6.52 -2.54
CA GLU A 22 5.72 6.79 -3.90
C GLU A 22 6.44 8.14 -4.01
N GLN A 23 6.03 9.14 -3.22
CA GLN A 23 6.67 10.46 -3.18
C GLN A 23 7.96 10.51 -2.35
N THR A 24 8.09 9.66 -1.33
CA THR A 24 9.14 9.80 -0.31
C THR A 24 10.16 8.67 -0.32
N CYS A 25 9.77 7.48 -0.75
CA CYS A 25 10.61 6.30 -0.71
C CYS A 25 11.37 6.12 -2.02
N PRO A 26 12.54 5.46 -2.00
CA PRO A 26 13.26 5.11 -3.22
C PRO A 26 12.42 4.29 -4.20
N ALA A 27 12.69 4.46 -5.50
CA ALA A 27 12.04 3.67 -6.54
C ALA A 27 12.21 2.16 -6.32
N GLY A 28 11.16 1.38 -6.60
CA GLY A 28 11.16 -0.07 -6.47
C GLY A 28 10.88 -0.60 -5.06
N VAL A 29 10.67 0.26 -4.06
CA VAL A 29 10.26 -0.14 -2.71
C VAL A 29 8.83 -0.69 -2.68
N LEU A 30 7.93 -0.10 -3.47
CA LEU A 30 6.52 -0.49 -3.55
C LEU A 30 6.20 -0.99 -4.97
N PRO A 31 5.61 -2.19 -5.14
CA PRO A 31 5.09 -2.62 -6.44
C PRO A 31 3.91 -1.75 -6.92
N SER A 32 3.69 -1.69 -8.24
CA SER A 32 2.52 -1.00 -8.81
C SER A 32 1.20 -1.63 -8.35
N GLU A 33 0.08 -0.91 -8.47
CA GLU A 33 -1.25 -1.46 -8.12
C GLU A 33 -1.58 -2.74 -8.91
N GLU A 34 -1.19 -2.81 -10.19
CA GLU A 34 -1.37 -4.01 -11.01
C GLU A 34 -0.52 -5.18 -10.52
N ALA A 35 0.72 -4.92 -10.10
CA ALA A 35 1.56 -5.94 -9.51
C ALA A 35 1.01 -6.40 -8.16
N VAL A 36 0.43 -5.51 -7.36
CA VAL A 36 -0.25 -5.88 -6.11
C VAL A 36 -1.44 -6.78 -6.38
N LEU A 37 -2.27 -6.45 -7.37
CA LEU A 37 -3.41 -7.28 -7.78
C LEU A 37 -2.97 -8.72 -8.13
N LEU A 38 -1.86 -8.86 -8.85
CA LEU A 38 -1.34 -10.17 -9.28
C LEU A 38 -0.65 -10.94 -8.15
N LEU A 39 0.06 -10.26 -7.25
CA LEU A 39 0.88 -10.88 -6.21
C LEU A 39 0.11 -11.16 -4.91
N TYR A 40 -0.85 -10.31 -4.57
CA TYR A 40 -1.55 -10.32 -3.28
C TYR A 40 -3.05 -10.54 -3.46
N GLY A 41 -3.71 -9.77 -4.33
CA GLY A 41 -5.14 -9.92 -4.60
C GLY A 41 -5.89 -8.58 -4.71
N PRO A 42 -7.22 -8.61 -4.99
CA PRO A 42 -8.00 -7.44 -5.37
C PRO A 42 -8.61 -6.65 -4.21
N GLU A 43 -8.62 -7.19 -2.99
CA GLU A 43 -9.25 -6.53 -1.82
C GLU A 43 -8.32 -5.50 -1.14
N PRO A 44 -8.86 -4.48 -0.43
CA PRO A 44 -8.07 -3.46 0.26
C PRO A 44 -6.96 -4.01 1.16
N VAL A 45 -7.19 -5.16 1.81
CA VAL A 45 -6.20 -5.79 2.69
C VAL A 45 -4.92 -6.18 1.94
N HIS A 46 -5.01 -6.54 0.66
CA HIS A 46 -3.86 -6.92 -0.17
C HIS A 46 -2.99 -5.71 -0.51
N GLU A 47 -3.61 -4.57 -0.82
CA GLU A 47 -2.90 -3.28 -0.95
C GLU A 47 -2.27 -2.88 0.39
N GLY A 48 -3.01 -3.02 1.49
CA GLY A 48 -2.50 -2.80 2.84
C GLY A 48 -1.26 -3.65 3.16
N GLU A 49 -1.24 -4.92 2.76
CA GLU A 49 -0.08 -5.80 2.94
C GLU A 49 1.14 -5.31 2.16
N ALA A 50 0.96 -4.92 0.89
CA ALA A 50 2.04 -4.41 0.05
C ALA A 50 2.65 -3.12 0.64
N LEU A 51 1.79 -2.20 1.09
CA LEU A 51 2.20 -0.95 1.75
C LEU A 51 2.96 -1.22 3.06
N ALA A 52 2.48 -2.14 3.89
CA ALA A 52 3.14 -2.50 5.14
C ALA A 52 4.56 -3.06 4.89
N LYS A 53 4.70 -3.96 3.91
CA LYS A 53 6.00 -4.51 3.50
C LYS A 53 6.96 -3.44 3.01
N ALA A 54 6.48 -2.51 2.17
CA ALA A 54 7.26 -1.38 1.68
C ALA A 54 7.77 -0.47 2.80
N ILE A 55 6.93 -0.17 3.80
CA ILE A 55 7.30 0.65 4.97
C ILE A 55 8.36 -0.07 5.81
N ILE A 56 8.13 -1.34 6.15
CA ILE A 56 9.06 -2.13 6.98
C ILE A 56 10.43 -2.22 6.32
N GLU A 57 10.47 -2.53 5.02
CA GLU A 57 11.72 -2.60 4.25
C GLU A 57 12.45 -1.25 4.23
N THR A 58 11.73 -0.15 3.98
CA THR A 58 12.31 1.19 3.96
C THR A 58 12.88 1.58 5.31
N VAL A 59 12.11 1.44 6.39
CA VAL A 59 12.56 1.77 7.76
C VAL A 59 13.70 0.85 8.20
N GLY A 60 13.65 -0.43 7.82
CA GLY A 60 14.72 -1.39 8.08
C GLY A 60 16.06 -0.99 7.47
N ARG A 61 16.07 -0.25 6.35
CA ARG A 61 17.28 0.29 5.73
C ARG A 61 17.81 1.55 6.43
N LEU A 62 16.96 2.32 7.10
CA LEU A 62 17.36 3.54 7.83
C LEU A 62 18.05 3.23 9.16
N ASN A 63 17.77 2.07 9.74
CA ASN A 63 18.32 1.63 11.03
C ASN A 63 19.58 0.73 10.87
N ARG A 64 20.15 0.66 9.67
CA ARG A 64 21.40 -0.07 9.37
C ARG A 64 22.51 0.91 9.06
#